data_AF-A0A9P4QMG4-F1
#
_entry.id   AF-A0A9P4QMG4-F1
#
_cell.length_a   1.000
_cell.length_b   1.000
_cell.length_c   1.000
_cell.angle_alpha   90.00
_cell.angle_beta   90.00
_cell.angle_gamma   90.00
#
_symmetry.space_group_name_H-M   'P 1'
#
loop_
_entity.id
_entity.type
_entity.pdbx_description
1 polymer ?
#
loop_
_entity_poly.entity_id
_entity_poly.type
_entity_poly.pdbx_seq_one_letter_code
_entity_poly.pdbx_strand_id
1 'polypeptide(L)'
;MLNLLEFPPSSPAALKAPCVIFAIQGNNVSGSLPGRVPKSMVLHFAPEMAKWVLPSPTGNPHPSLNALPGDFVGLNILEPITVTGLCWILLKMLEASRIKIPTEGFTPQPGLKTCVEVLFAWHKLGLHAAGVDALRMHMLTRLMFGPGVRVQTMDLMWRAFTHDSGLVFQTAHNYIRHVIENDYTAQEMTGFRDWIGADDERRTFFRNMETHFPSF
;
A
#
# COMPACT_ATOMS: atom_id res chain seq x y z
N MET A 1 -10.33 2.15 14.07
CA MET A 1 -10.18 3.38 13.25
C MET A 1 -9.21 3.13 12.08
N LEU A 2 -9.34 1.94 11.47
CA LEU A 2 -8.56 1.39 10.35
C LEU A 2 -9.57 0.77 9.35
N ASN A 3 -10.63 1.51 9.02
CA ASN A 3 -11.79 0.98 8.29
C ASN A 3 -11.57 0.88 6.77
N LEU A 4 -10.35 1.11 6.29
CA LEU A 4 -10.02 1.04 4.86
C LEU A 4 -9.57 -0.35 4.43
N LEU A 5 -9.16 -1.18 5.38
CA LEU A 5 -8.76 -2.56 5.16
C LEU A 5 -9.71 -3.47 5.92
N GLU A 6 -10.07 -4.59 5.33
CA GLU A 6 -10.95 -5.59 5.93
C GLU A 6 -10.36 -6.99 5.78
N PHE A 7 -10.31 -7.71 6.90
CA PHE A 7 -10.03 -9.14 6.90
C PHE A 7 -11.34 -9.90 7.11
N PRO A 8 -11.49 -11.12 6.56
CA PRO A 8 -12.63 -11.97 6.85
C PRO A 8 -12.81 -12.16 8.36
N PRO A 9 -14.06 -12.15 8.87
CA PRO A 9 -14.34 -12.31 10.29
C PRO A 9 -13.89 -13.70 10.74
N SER A 10 -12.69 -13.77 11.27
CA SER A 10 -12.07 -15.00 11.72
C SER A 10 -11.15 -14.66 12.88
N SER A 11 -11.37 -15.31 14.02
CA SER A 11 -10.46 -15.19 15.14
C SER A 11 -9.28 -16.11 14.88
N PRO A 12 -8.02 -15.62 14.90
CA PRO A 12 -6.89 -16.52 14.90
C PRO A 12 -6.99 -17.45 16.11
N ALA A 13 -6.63 -18.72 15.91
CA ALA A 13 -6.44 -19.64 17.03
C ALA A 13 -5.34 -19.09 17.94
N ALA A 14 -5.53 -19.22 19.27
CA ALA A 14 -4.62 -18.82 20.35
C ALA A 14 -3.40 -17.98 19.92
N LEU A 15 -3.43 -16.68 20.24
CA LEU A 15 -2.35 -15.71 20.01
C LEU A 15 -1.15 -15.94 20.94
N LYS A 16 -0.58 -17.14 20.90
CA LYS A 16 0.58 -17.55 21.69
C LYS A 16 1.87 -17.27 20.92
N ALA A 17 2.96 -17.19 21.67
CA ALA A 17 4.33 -17.16 21.13
C ALA A 17 4.54 -18.27 20.07
N PRO A 18 5.43 -18.06 19.09
CA PRO A 18 6.43 -16.99 19.00
C PRO A 18 5.94 -15.69 18.29
N CYS A 19 6.57 -14.56 18.63
CA CYS A 19 6.43 -13.29 17.92
C CYS A 19 7.36 -13.24 16.69
N VAL A 20 7.04 -12.38 15.72
CA VAL A 20 7.81 -12.27 14.47
C VAL A 20 8.81 -11.12 14.53
N ILE A 21 10.04 -11.38 14.07
CA ILE A 21 11.01 -10.36 13.65
C ILE A 21 10.97 -10.31 12.14
N PHE A 22 10.58 -9.15 11.60
CA PHE A 22 10.42 -8.95 10.17
C PHE A 22 11.70 -8.43 9.52
N ALA A 23 11.99 -9.01 8.37
CA ALA A 23 12.90 -8.47 7.38
C ALA A 23 12.17 -8.33 6.03
N ILE A 24 12.57 -7.34 5.24
CA ILE A 24 12.16 -7.18 3.85
C ILE A 24 13.43 -7.22 3.00
N GLN A 25 13.51 -8.19 2.08
CA GLN A 25 14.65 -8.40 1.19
C GLN A 25 15.99 -8.47 1.96
N GLY A 26 16.00 -9.17 3.09
CA GLY A 26 17.17 -9.35 3.96
C GLY A 26 17.46 -8.20 4.92
N ASN A 27 16.77 -7.06 4.80
CA ASN A 27 16.94 -5.92 5.71
C ASN A 27 15.98 -6.03 6.88
N ASN A 28 16.48 -5.98 8.11
CA ASN A 28 15.64 -5.97 9.31
C ASN A 28 14.84 -4.66 9.38
N VAL A 29 13.51 -4.77 9.47
CA VAL A 29 12.57 -3.64 9.52
C VAL A 29 11.73 -3.63 10.80
N SER A 30 12.04 -4.52 11.76
CA SER A 30 11.22 -4.75 12.96
C SER A 30 11.09 -3.50 13.84
N GLY A 31 12.11 -2.64 13.86
CA GLY A 31 12.07 -1.37 14.61
C GLY A 31 11.09 -0.34 14.03
N SER A 32 10.62 -0.52 12.81
CA SER A 32 9.67 0.37 12.13
C SER A 32 8.26 -0.22 12.00
N LEU A 33 8.04 -1.41 12.55
CA LEU A 33 6.77 -2.12 12.54
C LEU A 33 6.20 -2.23 13.97
N PRO A 34 4.91 -2.58 14.12
CA PRO A 34 4.36 -2.84 15.44
C PRO A 34 5.16 -3.93 16.16
N GLY A 35 5.47 -3.71 17.43
CA GLY A 35 6.16 -4.70 18.26
C GLY A 35 5.26 -5.89 18.62
N ARG A 36 5.89 -7.03 18.93
CA ARG A 36 5.22 -8.25 19.45
C ARG A 36 4.07 -8.77 18.58
N VAL A 37 4.29 -8.82 17.27
CA VAL A 37 3.33 -9.38 16.30
C VAL A 37 3.37 -10.92 16.37
N PRO A 38 2.27 -11.61 16.75
CA PRO A 38 2.29 -13.07 16.86
C PRO A 38 2.40 -13.76 15.50
N LYS A 39 3.24 -14.80 15.38
CA LYS A 39 3.38 -15.59 14.15
C LYS A 39 2.06 -16.23 13.73
N SER A 40 1.32 -16.81 14.67
CA SER A 40 0.04 -17.47 14.40
C SER A 40 -0.96 -16.51 13.77
N MET A 41 -1.00 -15.26 14.22
CA MET A 41 -1.84 -14.21 13.65
C MET A 41 -1.45 -13.89 12.21
N VAL A 42 -0.15 -13.68 11.95
CA VAL A 42 0.35 -13.35 10.61
C VAL A 42 0.00 -14.46 9.63
N LEU A 43 0.25 -15.72 10.00
CA LEU A 43 -0.02 -16.87 9.13
C LEU A 43 -1.52 -17.19 9.00
N HIS A 44 -2.34 -16.77 9.95
CA HIS A 44 -3.79 -16.88 9.85
C HIS A 44 -4.35 -15.93 8.78
N PHE A 45 -3.93 -14.66 8.78
CA PHE A 45 -4.42 -13.67 7.82
C PHE A 45 -3.68 -13.67 6.48
N ALA A 46 -2.39 -14.02 6.48
CA ALA A 46 -1.55 -14.08 5.29
C ALA A 46 -0.81 -15.44 5.23
N PRO A 47 -1.52 -16.55 4.90
CA PRO A 47 -0.94 -17.90 4.90
C PRO A 47 0.30 -18.04 4.01
N GLU A 48 0.35 -17.29 2.90
CA GLU A 48 1.50 -17.30 1.99
C GLU A 48 2.80 -16.86 2.66
N MET A 49 2.74 -16.08 3.74
CA MET A 49 3.94 -15.65 4.46
C MET A 49 4.70 -16.80 5.13
N ALA A 50 4.09 -17.98 5.22
CA ALA A 50 4.75 -19.20 5.71
C ALA A 50 6.01 -19.54 4.89
N LYS A 51 6.04 -19.22 3.58
CA LYS A 51 7.18 -19.46 2.69
C LYS A 51 8.42 -18.62 3.02
N TRP A 52 8.25 -17.59 3.85
CA TRP A 52 9.28 -16.63 4.26
C TRP A 52 9.71 -16.78 5.72
N VAL A 53 9.16 -17.77 6.44
CA VAL A 53 9.51 -18.06 7.84
C VAL A 53 10.88 -18.72 7.91
N LEU A 54 11.65 -18.34 8.93
CA LEU A 54 13.04 -18.79 9.15
C LEU A 54 13.12 -19.73 10.38
N PRO A 55 13.99 -20.75 10.36
CA PRO A 55 14.80 -21.20 9.22
C PRO A 55 13.93 -21.78 8.10
N SER A 56 14.33 -21.57 6.85
CA SER A 56 13.57 -22.09 5.71
C SER A 56 13.47 -23.63 5.83
N PRO A 57 12.29 -24.24 5.65
CA PRO A 57 12.13 -25.69 5.76
C PRO A 57 12.96 -26.50 4.75
N THR A 58 13.59 -25.83 3.77
CA THR A 58 14.32 -26.45 2.65
C THR A 58 15.82 -26.13 2.60
N GLY A 59 16.40 -25.37 3.55
CA GLY A 59 17.81 -24.99 3.41
C GLY A 59 18.48 -24.38 4.62
N ASN A 60 19.81 -24.55 4.65
CA ASN A 60 20.73 -24.24 5.72
C ASN A 60 20.43 -22.92 6.45
N PRO A 61 20.46 -22.92 7.80
CA PRO A 61 20.12 -21.76 8.61
C PRO A 61 21.03 -20.57 8.29
N HIS A 62 20.43 -19.40 8.04
CA HIS A 62 21.17 -18.16 7.83
C HIS A 62 21.90 -17.80 9.14
N PRO A 63 23.23 -17.50 9.13
CA PRO A 63 24.04 -17.34 10.34
C PRO A 63 23.55 -16.24 11.30
N SER A 64 22.87 -15.22 10.77
CA SER A 64 22.37 -14.06 11.52
C SER A 64 21.09 -14.31 12.34
N LEU A 65 20.51 -15.52 12.28
CA LEU A 65 19.23 -15.85 12.93
C LEU A 65 19.32 -16.94 14.00
N ASN A 66 20.50 -17.53 14.22
CA ASN A 66 20.74 -18.55 15.25
C ASN A 66 20.74 -18.02 16.69
N ALA A 67 20.51 -16.72 16.89
CA ALA A 67 20.51 -16.07 18.21
C ALA A 67 19.18 -15.34 18.52
N LEU A 68 18.07 -15.77 17.92
CA LEU A 68 16.77 -15.26 18.33
C LEU A 68 16.43 -15.79 19.73
N PRO A 69 16.02 -14.92 20.69
CA PRO A 69 15.46 -15.40 21.95
C PRO A 69 14.30 -16.35 21.65
N GLY A 70 14.11 -17.40 22.47
CA GLY A 70 13.17 -18.50 22.19
C GLY A 70 11.72 -18.10 21.90
N ASP A 71 11.33 -16.86 22.20
CA ASP A 71 10.01 -16.30 21.94
C ASP A 71 9.87 -15.62 20.56
N PHE A 72 10.91 -15.64 19.72
CA PHE A 72 10.92 -14.96 18.41
C PHE A 72 11.22 -15.89 17.23
N VAL A 73 10.58 -15.59 16.09
CA VAL A 73 10.81 -16.23 14.80
C VAL A 73 11.09 -15.16 13.74
N GLY A 74 12.10 -15.40 12.90
CA GLY A 74 12.38 -14.55 11.76
C GLY A 74 11.41 -14.77 10.61
N LEU A 75 11.00 -13.70 9.93
CA LEU A 75 10.22 -13.75 8.69
C LEU A 75 10.81 -12.75 7.70
N ASN A 76 11.41 -13.26 6.62
CA ASN A 76 12.07 -12.44 5.60
C ASN A 76 11.25 -12.40 4.31
N ILE A 77 10.46 -11.34 4.13
CA ILE A 77 9.62 -11.12 2.97
C ILE A 77 10.51 -10.78 1.78
N LEU A 78 10.50 -11.63 0.75
CA LEU A 78 11.33 -11.43 -0.44
C LEU A 78 10.68 -10.52 -1.50
N GLU A 79 9.37 -10.29 -1.40
CA GLU A 79 8.66 -9.37 -2.28
C GLU A 79 9.06 -7.91 -2.02
N PRO A 80 9.09 -7.05 -3.05
CA PRO A 80 9.52 -5.65 -2.95
C PRO A 80 8.41 -4.77 -2.36
N ILE A 81 7.94 -5.07 -1.15
CA ILE A 81 6.92 -4.27 -0.45
C ILE A 81 7.56 -3.18 0.42
N THR A 82 6.83 -2.10 0.68
CA THR A 82 7.33 -1.04 1.56
C THR A 82 7.03 -1.35 3.03
N VAL A 83 7.86 -0.81 3.93
CA VAL A 83 7.62 -0.86 5.38
C VAL A 83 6.28 -0.23 5.74
N THR A 84 5.93 0.89 5.09
CA THR A 84 4.64 1.57 5.28
C THR A 84 3.46 0.65 4.96
N GLY A 85 3.48 0.01 3.78
CA GLY A 85 2.40 -0.88 3.35
C GLY A 85 2.22 -2.05 4.32
N LEU A 86 3.34 -2.68 4.71
CA LEU A 86 3.34 -3.77 5.69
C LEU A 86 2.83 -3.32 7.07
N CYS A 87 3.26 -2.15 7.55
CA CYS A 87 2.86 -1.60 8.85
C CYS A 87 1.33 -1.45 8.95
N TRP A 88 0.70 -0.83 7.94
CA TRP A 88 -0.76 -0.67 7.86
C TRP A 88 -1.50 -2.02 7.91
N ILE A 89 -1.00 -3.00 7.16
CA ILE A 89 -1.57 -4.35 7.12
C ILE A 89 -1.47 -5.04 8.48
N LEU A 90 -0.29 -4.99 9.12
CA LEU A 90 -0.07 -5.61 10.43
C LEU A 90 -0.93 -4.96 11.52
N LEU A 91 -1.05 -3.63 11.52
CA LEU A 91 -1.94 -2.91 12.43
C LEU A 91 -3.38 -3.36 12.27
N LYS A 92 -3.84 -3.57 11.03
CA LYS A 92 -5.17 -4.10 10.77
C LYS A 92 -5.34 -5.55 11.25
N MET A 93 -4.33 -6.41 11.08
CA MET A 93 -4.36 -7.78 11.62
C MET A 93 -4.45 -7.78 13.15
N LEU A 94 -3.71 -6.88 13.82
CA LEU A 94 -3.78 -6.68 15.27
C LEU A 94 -5.18 -6.21 15.69
N GLU A 95 -5.78 -5.24 14.98
CA GLU A 95 -7.16 -4.78 15.20
C GLU A 95 -8.15 -5.95 15.11
N ALA A 96 -8.08 -6.72 14.02
CA ALA A 96 -8.95 -7.85 13.76
C ALA A 96 -8.81 -8.96 14.83
N SER A 97 -7.61 -9.07 15.42
CA SER A 97 -7.30 -10.00 16.51
C SER A 97 -7.65 -9.45 17.90
N ARG A 98 -8.25 -8.27 17.99
CA ARG A 98 -8.54 -7.56 19.25
C ARG A 98 -7.31 -7.31 20.12
N ILE A 99 -6.12 -7.21 19.50
CA ILE A 99 -4.89 -6.81 20.17
C ILE A 99 -4.84 -5.28 20.20
N LYS A 100 -4.50 -4.72 21.36
CA LYS A 100 -4.40 -3.27 21.51
C LYS A 100 -3.31 -2.71 20.57
N ILE A 101 -3.71 -1.76 19.75
CA ILE A 101 -2.85 -1.09 18.79
C ILE A 101 -2.25 0.15 19.46
N PRO A 102 -0.95 0.45 19.26
CA PRO A 102 -0.40 1.75 19.61
C PRO A 102 -1.12 2.84 18.81
N THR A 103 -1.78 3.77 19.51
CA THR A 103 -2.48 4.91 18.87
C THR A 103 -1.53 5.97 18.33
N GLU A 104 -0.25 5.91 18.68
CA GLU A 104 0.75 6.90 18.31
C GLU A 104 1.25 6.70 16.88
N GLY A 105 1.28 7.78 16.09
CA GLY A 105 1.90 7.81 14.76
C GLY A 105 1.01 7.36 13.60
N PHE A 106 -0.27 7.02 13.84
CA PHE A 106 -1.17 6.61 12.76
C PHE A 106 -2.14 7.72 12.35
N THR A 107 -2.10 8.08 11.06
CA THR A 107 -3.05 9.05 10.50
C THR A 107 -4.32 8.30 10.06
N PRO A 108 -5.51 8.72 10.50
CA PRO A 108 -6.76 8.04 10.14
C PRO A 108 -7.12 8.18 8.65
N GLN A 109 -6.46 9.10 7.93
CA GLN A 109 -6.70 9.37 6.52
C GLN A 109 -5.38 9.27 5.72
N PRO A 110 -5.04 8.08 5.20
CA PRO A 110 -3.82 7.91 4.42
C PRO A 110 -3.86 8.76 3.14
N GLY A 111 -2.71 9.30 2.77
CA GLY A 111 -2.51 9.93 1.45
C GLY A 111 -2.52 8.91 0.32
N LEU A 112 -2.67 9.37 -0.92
CA LEU A 112 -2.70 8.49 -2.11
C LEU A 112 -1.46 7.60 -2.21
N LYS A 113 -0.26 8.14 -1.93
CA LYS A 113 0.98 7.37 -1.89
C LYS A 113 0.90 6.18 -0.93
N THR A 114 0.49 6.43 0.32
CA THR A 114 0.31 5.37 1.32
C THR A 114 -0.74 4.36 0.86
N CYS A 115 -1.84 4.80 0.27
CA CYS A 115 -2.87 3.89 -0.24
C CYS A 115 -2.32 2.96 -1.34
N VAL A 116 -1.53 3.49 -2.27
CA VAL A 116 -0.87 2.69 -3.32
C VAL A 116 0.10 1.68 -2.71
N GLU A 117 0.95 2.11 -1.76
CA GLU A 117 1.89 1.23 -1.06
C GLU A 117 1.19 0.08 -0.32
N VAL A 118 0.08 0.40 0.36
CA VAL A 118 -0.75 -0.60 1.06
C VAL A 118 -1.40 -1.56 0.06
N LEU A 119 -1.99 -1.06 -1.03
CA LEU A 119 -2.65 -1.89 -2.03
C LEU A 119 -1.66 -2.84 -2.71
N PHE A 120 -0.46 -2.34 -3.03
CA PHE A 120 0.61 -3.15 -3.60
C PHE A 120 1.06 -4.23 -2.63
N ALA A 121 1.33 -3.88 -1.37
CA ALA A 121 1.69 -4.85 -0.34
C ALA A 121 0.59 -5.90 -0.14
N TRP A 122 -0.68 -5.48 -0.12
CA TRP A 122 -1.83 -6.37 0.03
C TRP A 122 -1.87 -7.44 -1.06
N HIS A 123 -1.68 -7.03 -2.32
CA HIS A 123 -1.65 -7.96 -3.44
C HIS A 123 -0.42 -8.89 -3.39
N LYS A 124 0.76 -8.35 -3.07
CA LYS A 124 2.00 -9.13 -2.97
C LYS A 124 2.01 -10.16 -1.84
N LEU A 125 1.23 -9.92 -0.79
CA LEU A 125 1.05 -10.85 0.32
C LEU A 125 -0.06 -11.90 0.03
N GLY A 126 -0.68 -11.88 -1.15
CA GLY A 126 -1.73 -12.84 -1.52
C GLY A 126 -3.04 -12.65 -0.74
N LEU A 127 -3.30 -11.45 -0.23
CA LEU A 127 -4.50 -11.17 0.57
C LEU A 127 -5.75 -11.01 -0.32
N HIS A 128 -6.93 -11.32 0.24
CA HIS A 128 -8.19 -11.33 -0.50
C HIS A 128 -8.55 -9.95 -1.07
N ALA A 129 -8.88 -9.88 -2.37
CA ALA A 129 -9.06 -8.62 -3.09
C ALA A 129 -10.18 -7.71 -2.55
N ALA A 130 -11.24 -8.29 -1.99
CA ALA A 130 -12.35 -7.52 -1.40
C ALA A 130 -11.92 -6.72 -0.15
N GLY A 131 -10.85 -7.14 0.53
CA GLY A 131 -10.38 -6.49 1.76
C GLY A 131 -9.79 -5.08 1.56
N VAL A 132 -9.67 -4.62 0.31
CA VAL A 132 -9.14 -3.29 -0.05
C VAL A 132 -10.15 -2.44 -0.82
N ASP A 133 -11.42 -2.83 -0.89
CA ASP A 133 -12.43 -2.06 -1.64
C ASP A 133 -12.69 -0.70 -0.99
N ALA A 134 -12.77 -0.63 0.35
CA ALA A 134 -12.86 0.64 1.07
C ALA A 134 -11.63 1.54 0.82
N LEU A 135 -10.42 0.96 0.73
CA LEU A 135 -9.21 1.70 0.37
C LEU A 135 -9.29 2.27 -1.05
N ARG A 136 -9.76 1.49 -2.03
CA ARG A 136 -9.96 1.96 -3.41
C ARG A 136 -11.00 3.08 -3.48
N MET A 137 -12.13 2.93 -2.77
CA MET A 137 -13.16 3.95 -2.68
C MET A 137 -12.65 5.23 -2.03
N HIS A 138 -11.81 5.12 -1.00
CA HIS A 138 -11.14 6.27 -0.40
C HIS A 138 -10.21 6.97 -1.41
N MET A 139 -9.41 6.22 -2.18
CA MET A 139 -8.58 6.80 -3.24
C MET A 139 -9.41 7.53 -4.29
N LEU A 140 -10.49 6.91 -4.80
CA LEU A 140 -11.41 7.53 -5.76
C LEU A 140 -12.04 8.81 -5.18
N THR A 141 -12.54 8.76 -3.96
CA THR A 141 -13.14 9.92 -3.27
C THR A 141 -12.13 11.07 -3.14
N ARG A 142 -10.87 10.77 -2.80
CA ARG A 142 -9.80 11.78 -2.74
C ARG A 142 -9.46 12.37 -4.11
N LEU A 143 -9.51 11.59 -5.18
CA LEU A 143 -9.30 12.10 -6.53
C LEU A 143 -10.50 12.93 -7.01
N MET A 144 -11.73 12.54 -6.64
CA MET A 144 -12.93 13.26 -7.05
C MET A 144 -13.13 14.56 -6.29
N PHE A 145 -12.89 14.60 -4.98
CA PHE A 145 -13.24 15.76 -4.15
C PHE A 145 -12.05 16.41 -3.43
N GLY A 146 -10.86 15.85 -3.60
CA GLY A 146 -9.63 16.40 -3.04
C GLY A 146 -9.00 17.50 -3.92
N PRO A 147 -7.87 18.05 -3.45
CA PRO A 147 -7.15 19.10 -4.16
C PRO A 147 -6.56 18.61 -5.48
N GLY A 148 -6.09 19.55 -6.29
CA GLY A 148 -5.41 19.30 -7.55
C GLY A 148 -4.26 18.31 -7.38
N VAL A 149 -4.26 17.26 -8.20
CA VAL A 149 -3.15 16.31 -8.25
C VAL A 149 -1.88 17.03 -8.72
N ARG A 150 -0.73 16.63 -8.16
CA ARG A 150 0.58 17.07 -8.63
C ARG A 150 1.17 16.06 -9.61
N VAL A 151 2.19 16.46 -10.38
CA VAL A 151 2.89 15.58 -11.32
C VAL A 151 3.37 14.29 -10.66
N GLN A 152 3.88 14.34 -9.41
CA GLN A 152 4.32 13.14 -8.69
C GLN A 152 3.17 12.17 -8.40
N THR A 153 1.97 12.69 -8.14
CA THR A 153 0.77 11.87 -7.96
C THR A 153 0.35 11.25 -9.29
N MET A 154 0.36 12.01 -10.39
CA MET A 154 0.04 11.48 -11.71
C MET A 154 0.99 10.34 -12.10
N ASP A 155 2.30 10.56 -11.93
CA ASP A 155 3.32 9.55 -12.21
C ASP A 155 3.18 8.30 -11.34
N LEU A 156 2.90 8.49 -10.04
CA LEU A 156 2.63 7.37 -9.13
C LEU A 156 1.42 6.55 -9.59
N MET A 157 0.30 7.20 -9.90
CA MET A 157 -0.93 6.51 -10.30
C MET A 157 -0.77 5.82 -11.65
N TRP A 158 -0.09 6.48 -12.60
CA TRP A 158 0.23 5.92 -13.92
C TRP A 158 1.07 4.65 -13.82
N ARG A 159 2.08 4.62 -12.94
CA ARG A 159 2.95 3.45 -12.77
C ARG A 159 2.30 2.33 -11.95
N ALA A 160 1.38 2.67 -11.06
CA ALA A 160 0.80 1.71 -10.11
C ALA A 160 -0.42 0.95 -10.66
N PHE A 161 -1.10 1.50 -11.67
CA PHE A 161 -2.36 0.97 -12.18
C PHE A 161 -2.36 0.88 -13.70
N THR A 162 -3.20 -0.01 -14.23
CA THR A 162 -3.45 -0.06 -15.67
C THR A 162 -4.12 1.23 -16.15
N HIS A 163 -3.85 1.63 -17.38
CA HIS A 163 -4.30 2.93 -17.93
C HIS A 163 -5.81 2.98 -18.15
N ASP A 164 -6.48 1.83 -18.26
CA ASP A 164 -7.93 1.68 -18.31
C ASP A 164 -8.60 1.69 -16.92
N SER A 165 -7.82 1.76 -15.84
CA SER A 165 -8.37 1.75 -14.49
C SER A 165 -9.11 3.05 -14.18
N GLY A 166 -10.22 2.93 -13.44
CA GLY A 166 -10.97 4.09 -12.97
C GLY A 166 -10.13 5.05 -12.11
N LEU A 167 -9.08 4.57 -11.45
CA LEU A 167 -8.16 5.41 -10.67
C LEU A 167 -7.27 6.31 -11.55
N VAL A 168 -6.75 5.79 -12.67
CA VAL A 168 -5.98 6.62 -13.63
C VAL A 168 -6.90 7.62 -14.31
N PHE A 169 -8.09 7.20 -14.73
CA PHE A 169 -9.10 8.08 -15.31
C PHE A 169 -9.48 9.23 -14.35
N GLN A 170 -9.78 8.92 -13.09
CA GLN A 170 -10.11 9.95 -12.09
C GLN A 170 -8.92 10.85 -11.75
N THR A 171 -7.69 10.35 -11.84
CA THR A 171 -6.48 11.19 -11.67
C THR A 171 -6.39 12.24 -12.78
N ALA A 172 -6.62 11.84 -14.03
CA ALA A 172 -6.62 12.77 -15.16
C ALA A 172 -7.79 13.74 -15.13
N HIS A 173 -8.99 13.27 -14.76
CA HIS A 173 -10.15 14.13 -14.56
C HIS A 173 -9.90 15.19 -13.47
N ASN A 174 -9.27 14.81 -12.35
CA ASN A 174 -8.92 15.75 -11.30
C ASN A 174 -7.97 16.84 -11.85
N TYR A 175 -6.93 16.45 -12.58
CA TYR A 175 -6.02 17.39 -13.25
C TYR A 175 -6.76 18.36 -14.17
N ILE A 176 -7.55 17.84 -15.13
CA ILE A 176 -8.28 18.66 -16.12
C ILE A 176 -9.20 19.67 -15.43
N ARG A 177 -9.96 19.23 -14.42
CA ARG A 177 -10.85 20.11 -13.66
C ARG A 177 -10.08 21.28 -13.04
N HIS A 178 -8.97 21.00 -12.34
CA HIS A 178 -8.18 22.03 -11.67
C HIS A 178 -7.43 22.94 -12.65
N VAL A 179 -7.14 22.48 -13.87
CA VAL A 179 -6.66 23.35 -14.95
C VAL A 179 -7.73 24.35 -15.37
N ILE A 180 -8.97 23.90 -15.58
CA ILE A 180 -10.10 24.76 -15.96
C ILE A 180 -10.37 25.80 -14.85
N GLU A 181 -10.22 25.41 -13.60
CA GLU A 181 -10.38 26.28 -12.42
C GLU A 181 -9.19 27.26 -12.23
N ASN A 182 -8.11 27.12 -13.00
CA ASN A 182 -6.85 27.87 -12.85
C ASN A 182 -6.16 27.70 -11.49
N ASP A 183 -6.27 26.51 -10.90
CA ASP A 183 -5.71 26.21 -9.57
C ASP A 183 -4.20 25.91 -9.59
N TYR A 184 -3.61 25.75 -10.78
CA TYR A 184 -2.19 25.45 -10.94
C TYR A 184 -1.35 26.68 -11.27
N THR A 185 -0.15 26.74 -10.69
CA THR A 185 0.84 27.74 -11.06
C THR A 185 1.42 27.47 -12.46
N ALA A 186 1.98 28.51 -13.09
CA ALA A 186 2.65 28.36 -14.39
C ALA A 186 3.79 27.32 -14.36
N GLN A 187 4.51 27.22 -13.23
CA GLN A 187 5.56 26.22 -13.04
C GLN A 187 4.99 24.79 -13.00
N GLU A 188 3.89 24.57 -12.28
CA GLU A 188 3.22 23.27 -12.25
C GLU A 188 2.69 22.89 -13.64
N MET A 189 2.09 23.84 -14.36
CA MET A 189 1.61 23.64 -15.73
C MET A 189 2.72 23.21 -16.70
N THR A 190 3.90 23.81 -16.63
CA THR A 190 5.06 23.35 -17.40
C THR A 190 5.43 21.92 -17.03
N GLY A 191 5.48 21.58 -15.74
CA GLY A 191 5.76 20.21 -15.29
C GLY A 191 4.75 19.17 -15.78
N PHE A 192 3.46 19.51 -15.82
CA PHE A 192 2.44 18.63 -16.40
C PHE A 192 2.65 18.42 -17.90
N ARG A 193 2.88 19.49 -18.66
CA ARG A 193 3.13 19.40 -20.11
C ARG A 193 4.35 18.55 -20.42
N ASP A 194 5.44 18.73 -19.68
CA ASP A 194 6.65 17.94 -19.84
C ASP A 194 6.38 16.46 -19.54
N TRP A 195 5.67 16.15 -18.44
CA TRP A 195 5.36 14.76 -18.06
C TRP A 195 4.41 14.06 -19.04
N ILE A 196 3.37 14.75 -19.51
CA ILE A 196 2.44 14.25 -20.55
C ILE A 196 3.19 14.08 -21.87
N GLY A 197 4.01 15.06 -22.24
CA GLY A 197 4.75 15.09 -23.51
C GLY A 197 5.87 14.07 -23.62
N ALA A 198 6.37 13.54 -22.50
CA ALA A 198 7.50 12.61 -22.45
C ALA A 198 7.20 11.19 -22.97
N ASP A 199 5.93 10.81 -23.11
CA ASP A 199 5.51 9.44 -23.43
C ASP A 199 4.30 9.42 -24.37
N ASP A 200 4.38 8.65 -25.47
CA ASP A 200 3.35 8.60 -26.49
C ASP A 200 1.99 8.10 -25.98
N GLU A 201 2.03 7.16 -25.03
CA GLU A 201 0.83 6.58 -24.44
C GLU A 201 0.13 7.62 -23.55
N ARG A 202 0.88 8.37 -22.74
CA ARG A 202 0.34 9.51 -21.98
C ARG A 202 -0.24 10.57 -22.91
N ARG A 203 0.47 10.97 -23.97
CA ARG A 203 -0.05 11.95 -24.95
C ARG A 203 -1.37 11.50 -25.55
N THR A 204 -1.45 10.23 -25.95
CA THR A 204 -2.67 9.65 -26.55
C THR A 204 -3.80 9.60 -25.54
N PHE A 205 -3.52 9.14 -24.32
CA PHE A 205 -4.49 9.07 -23.24
C PHE A 205 -5.08 10.45 -22.92
N PHE A 206 -4.24 11.48 -22.73
CA PHE A 206 -4.74 12.83 -22.42
C PHE A 206 -5.49 13.48 -23.59
N ARG A 207 -5.06 13.27 -24.84
CA ARG A 207 -5.83 13.72 -26.02
C ARG A 207 -7.23 13.11 -26.06
N ASN A 208 -7.36 11.82 -25.71
CA ASN A 208 -8.66 11.17 -25.63
C ASN A 208 -9.49 11.68 -24.43
N MET A 209 -8.85 12.13 -23.36
CA MET A 209 -9.56 12.77 -22.25
C MET A 209 -10.13 14.14 -22.65
N GLU A 210 -9.41 14.93 -23.44
CA GLU A 210 -9.85 16.25 -23.92
C GLU A 210 -11.18 16.19 -24.70
N THR A 211 -11.45 15.11 -25.45
CA THR A 211 -12.73 14.95 -26.16
C THR A 211 -13.93 14.88 -25.22
N HIS A 212 -13.72 14.55 -23.94
CA HIS A 212 -14.75 14.51 -22.91
C HIS A 212 -14.91 15.84 -22.17
N PHE A 213 -14.01 16.82 -22.39
CA PHE A 213 -14.01 18.14 -21.75
C PHE A 213 -13.81 19.24 -22.80
N PRO A 214 -14.86 19.64 -23.54
CA PRO A 214 -14.75 20.61 -24.64
C PRO A 214 -14.32 22.02 -24.20
N SER A 215 -14.19 22.27 -22.90
CA SER A 215 -13.71 23.52 -22.31
C SER A 215 -12.20 23.54 -22.03
N PHE A 216 -11.49 22.42 -22.26
CA PHE A 216 -10.05 22.26 -22.07
C PHE A 216 -9.31 22.34 -23.42
#